data_AF-A0A9X0CG35-F1
#
_entry.id   AF-A0A9X0CG35-F1
#
_cell.length_a   1.000
_cell.length_b   1.000
_cell.length_c   1.000
_cell.angle_alpha   90.00
_cell.angle_beta   90.00
_cell.angle_gamma   90.00
#
_symmetry.space_group_name_H-M   'P 1'
#
loop_
_entity.id
_entity.type
_entity.pdbx_description
1 polymer ?
#
loop_
_entity_poly.entity_id
_entity_poly.type
_entity_poly.pdbx_seq_one_letter_code
_entity_poly.pdbx_strand_id
1 'polypeptide(L)'
;MEELYQTVKEQVKPVEAQIDGVIPPWLNGSLLRNGPAMYEVGPEAYKHWFDGLGMLQNFKMENGKVTYCSRYLRSQAFVRAEARRGIAYAEFGTPLPPDPCKNIFARFFSYFVPPERTDNCSINVVTMNGQTFASSDSPFLIGFDPSSLQALAESLEVKKSSDKLSVVKIRKTIYGCNKLIKRHSSLKDKHSVHNDEVSAVYSAP
;
A
#
# COMPACT_ATOMS: atom_id res chain seq x y z
N MET A 1 -0.04 -13.57 -22.79
CA MET A 1 -0.83 -12.57 -22.04
C MET A 1 -1.23 -13.09 -20.65
N GLU A 2 -1.43 -14.42 -20.50
CA GLU A 2 -1.72 -15.06 -19.20
C GLU A 2 -0.61 -14.91 -18.14
N GLU A 3 0.67 -14.84 -18.55
CA GLU A 3 1.79 -14.73 -17.59
C GLU A 3 1.85 -13.40 -16.81
N LEU A 4 1.15 -12.35 -17.25
CA LEU A 4 1.18 -11.04 -16.60
C LEU A 4 0.17 -10.90 -15.45
N TYR A 5 -0.89 -11.71 -15.45
CA TYR A 5 -2.02 -11.59 -14.53
C TYR A 5 -2.12 -12.81 -13.62
N GLN A 6 -1.03 -13.10 -12.93
CA GLN A 6 -0.92 -14.24 -12.02
C GLN A 6 -0.38 -13.81 -10.66
N THR A 7 -0.78 -14.51 -9.60
CA THR A 7 -0.21 -14.28 -8.28
C THR A 7 1.27 -14.66 -8.25
N VAL A 8 2.11 -13.72 -7.83
CA VAL A 8 3.56 -13.92 -7.71
C VAL A 8 4.01 -13.73 -6.27
N LYS A 9 4.90 -14.60 -5.78
CA LYS A 9 5.43 -14.49 -4.41
C LYS A 9 6.38 -13.30 -4.29
N GLU A 10 6.39 -12.67 -3.11
CA GLU A 10 7.34 -11.61 -2.81
C GLU A 10 8.78 -12.12 -2.70
N GLN A 11 9.72 -11.35 -3.24
CA GLN A 11 11.16 -11.59 -3.16
C GLN A 11 11.79 -10.61 -2.17
N VAL A 12 11.65 -10.91 -0.87
CA VAL A 12 12.05 -9.98 0.20
C VAL A 12 13.57 -9.78 0.28
N LYS A 13 14.34 -10.83 0.03
CA LYS A 13 15.81 -10.75 0.00
C LYS A 13 16.25 -10.30 -1.40
N PRO A 14 17.09 -9.26 -1.54
CA PRO A 14 17.62 -8.87 -2.83
C PRO A 14 18.34 -10.03 -3.53
N VAL A 15 18.03 -10.22 -4.82
CA VAL A 15 18.71 -11.18 -5.69
C VAL A 15 19.47 -10.42 -6.77
N GLU A 16 20.67 -10.88 -7.12
CA GLU A 16 21.47 -10.27 -8.19
C GLU A 16 20.91 -10.72 -9.55
N ALA A 17 20.68 -9.77 -10.45
CA ALA A 17 20.19 -10.04 -11.79
C ALA A 17 21.35 -10.46 -12.71
N GLN A 18 21.08 -11.36 -13.66
CA GLN A 18 21.99 -11.59 -14.78
C GLN A 18 21.92 -10.41 -15.74
N ILE A 19 23.08 -9.89 -16.14
CA ILE A 19 23.20 -8.69 -16.97
C ILE A 19 23.72 -9.11 -18.33
N ASP A 20 22.90 -8.90 -19.35
CA ASP A 20 23.32 -8.98 -20.74
C ASP A 20 23.66 -7.56 -21.23
N GLY A 21 24.94 -7.32 -21.53
CA GLY A 21 25.45 -6.00 -21.91
C GLY A 21 26.19 -5.29 -20.78
N VAL A 22 26.20 -3.94 -20.81
CA VAL A 22 26.95 -3.11 -19.86
C VAL A 22 26.03 -2.07 -19.25
N ILE A 23 25.91 -2.09 -17.91
CA ILE A 23 25.21 -1.03 -17.18
C ILE A 23 26.07 0.24 -17.19
N PRO A 24 25.53 1.40 -17.62
CA PRO A 24 26.29 2.63 -17.66
C PRO A 24 26.84 3.01 -16.27
N PRO A 25 28.13 3.39 -16.13
CA PRO A 25 28.73 3.67 -14.81
C PRO A 25 28.07 4.84 -14.06
N TRP A 26 27.44 5.76 -14.79
CA TRP A 26 26.71 6.88 -14.20
C TRP A 26 25.35 6.48 -13.63
N LEU A 27 24.81 5.30 -13.97
CA LEU A 27 23.51 4.82 -13.49
C LEU A 27 23.67 4.23 -12.08
N ASN A 28 23.34 5.05 -11.08
CA ASN A 28 23.31 4.63 -9.68
C ASN A 28 21.99 5.09 -9.06
N GLY A 29 21.19 4.16 -8.55
CA GLY A 29 19.87 4.47 -8.02
C GLY A 29 18.95 3.27 -7.88
N SER A 30 17.66 3.54 -7.74
CA SER A 30 16.63 2.53 -7.56
C SER A 30 15.44 2.86 -8.46
N LEU A 31 15.06 1.90 -9.32
CA LEU A 31 13.82 1.94 -10.05
C LEU A 31 12.74 1.29 -9.20
N LEU A 32 11.92 2.13 -8.57
CA LEU A 32 10.76 1.70 -7.80
C LEU A 32 9.55 1.59 -8.70
N ARG A 33 8.87 0.46 -8.63
CA ARG A 33 7.61 0.22 -9.32
C ARG A 33 6.58 -0.36 -8.37
N ASN A 34 5.32 -0.14 -8.73
CA ASN A 34 4.17 -0.68 -8.05
C ASN A 34 3.26 -1.32 -9.09
N GLY A 35 2.51 -2.33 -8.67
CA GLY A 35 1.59 -3.05 -9.53
C GLY A 35 0.79 -4.10 -8.76
N PRO A 36 -0.37 -4.52 -9.30
CA PRO A 36 -1.11 -5.66 -8.78
C PRO A 36 -0.30 -6.96 -8.95
N ALA A 37 -0.31 -7.81 -7.93
CA ALA A 37 0.53 -9.03 -7.91
C ALA A 37 -0.05 -10.22 -7.12
N MET A 38 -1.18 -10.04 -6.44
CA MET A 38 -1.94 -11.14 -5.83
C MET A 38 -3.38 -11.06 -6.34
N TYR A 39 -3.73 -11.99 -7.20
CA TYR A 39 -5.02 -12.10 -7.87
C TYR A 39 -5.94 -13.14 -7.21
N GLU A 40 -5.41 -14.02 -6.38
CA GLU A 40 -6.17 -15.01 -5.63
C GLU A 40 -5.85 -14.93 -4.14
N VAL A 41 -6.88 -14.98 -3.30
CA VAL A 41 -6.76 -15.04 -1.84
C VAL A 41 -7.70 -16.13 -1.33
N GLY A 42 -7.13 -17.24 -0.86
CA GLY A 42 -7.94 -18.40 -0.46
C GLY A 42 -8.72 -18.95 -1.68
N PRO A 43 -10.05 -19.19 -1.55
CA PRO A 43 -10.89 -19.67 -2.65
C PRO A 43 -11.41 -18.54 -3.55
N GLU A 44 -11.11 -17.28 -3.25
CA GLU A 44 -11.64 -16.12 -3.97
C GLU A 44 -10.59 -15.53 -4.93
N ALA A 45 -11.04 -15.09 -6.10
CA ALA A 45 -10.18 -14.50 -7.13
C ALA A 45 -10.73 -13.12 -7.57
N TYR A 46 -9.81 -12.19 -7.80
CA TYR A 46 -10.10 -10.89 -8.39
C TYR A 46 -10.49 -11.04 -9.86
N LYS A 47 -11.51 -10.30 -10.29
CA LYS A 47 -12.10 -10.41 -11.64
C LYS A 47 -11.49 -9.44 -12.65
N HIS A 48 -10.72 -8.47 -12.17
CA HIS A 48 -10.17 -7.41 -12.98
C HIS A 48 -8.68 -7.26 -12.71
N TRP A 49 -7.91 -7.07 -13.78
CA TRP A 49 -6.46 -6.96 -13.76
C TRP A 49 -5.88 -5.87 -12.84
N PHE A 50 -6.64 -4.82 -12.49
CA PHE A 50 -6.21 -3.75 -11.57
C PHE A 50 -6.56 -4.03 -10.10
N ASP A 51 -7.36 -5.05 -9.82
CA ASP A 51 -7.88 -5.30 -8.48
C ASP A 51 -6.94 -6.14 -7.62
N GLY A 52 -5.92 -6.76 -8.23
CA GLY A 52 -4.93 -7.53 -7.49
C GLY A 52 -4.25 -6.68 -6.41
N LEU A 53 -3.90 -7.30 -5.29
CA LEU A 53 -3.26 -6.58 -4.18
C LEU A 53 -1.87 -6.10 -4.61
N GLY A 54 -1.56 -4.85 -4.24
CA GLY A 54 -0.34 -4.17 -4.67
C GLY A 54 0.95 -4.81 -4.16
N MET A 55 1.97 -4.82 -5.02
CA MET A 55 3.34 -5.22 -4.69
C MET A 55 4.33 -4.17 -5.18
N LEU A 56 5.17 -3.74 -4.25
CA LEU A 56 6.29 -2.87 -4.54
C LEU A 56 7.44 -3.70 -5.08
N GLN A 57 8.14 -3.13 -6.04
CA GLN A 57 9.29 -3.73 -6.73
C GLN A 57 10.42 -2.72 -6.77
N ASN A 58 11.64 -3.17 -6.51
CA ASN A 58 12.83 -2.35 -6.59
C ASN A 58 13.89 -3.04 -7.45
N PHE A 59 14.36 -2.33 -8.48
CA PHE A 59 15.59 -2.67 -9.18
C PHE A 59 16.65 -1.65 -8.78
N LYS A 60 17.57 -2.07 -7.91
CA LYS A 60 18.67 -1.23 -7.44
C LYS A 60 19.88 -1.43 -8.36
N MET A 61 20.33 -0.35 -8.98
CA MET A 61 21.54 -0.32 -9.80
C MET A 61 22.65 0.39 -9.05
N GLU A 62 23.80 -0.27 -8.89
CA GLU A 62 24.96 0.30 -8.20
C GLU A 62 26.23 -0.39 -8.69
N ASN A 63 27.25 0.38 -9.07
CA ASN A 63 28.57 -0.13 -9.47
C ASN A 63 28.52 -1.21 -10.57
N GLY A 64 27.66 -1.01 -11.58
CA GLY A 64 27.49 -1.95 -12.69
C GLY A 64 26.71 -3.23 -12.36
N LYS A 65 26.18 -3.34 -11.14
CA LYS A 65 25.34 -4.46 -10.69
C LYS A 65 23.89 -4.04 -10.58
N VAL A 66 22.99 -5.00 -10.75
CA VAL A 66 21.54 -4.82 -10.54
C VAL A 66 21.06 -5.86 -9.55
N THR A 67 20.32 -5.42 -8.54
CA THR A 67 19.62 -6.30 -7.60
C THR A 67 18.12 -6.06 -7.66
N TYR A 68 17.35 -7.13 -7.50
CA TYR A 68 15.89 -7.10 -7.48
C TYR A 68 15.35 -7.54 -6.13
N CYS A 69 14.37 -6.81 -5.61
CA CYS A 69 13.51 -7.29 -4.52
C CYS A 69 12.07 -6.82 -4.72
N SER A 70 11.14 -7.52 -4.09
CA SER A 70 9.73 -7.17 -4.08
C SER A 70 9.09 -7.49 -2.74
N ARG A 71 8.04 -6.74 -2.40
CA ARG A 71 7.26 -6.92 -1.17
C ARG A 71 5.83 -6.49 -1.40
N TYR A 72 4.86 -7.31 -0.96
CA TYR A 72 3.47 -6.84 -1.01
C TYR A 72 3.29 -5.59 -0.16
N LEU A 73 2.56 -4.64 -0.70
CA LEU A 73 2.13 -3.47 0.04
C LEU A 73 1.20 -3.94 1.15
N ARG A 74 1.61 -3.76 2.40
CA ARG A 74 0.85 -4.21 3.57
C ARG A 74 -0.34 -3.26 3.85
N SER A 75 -1.18 -3.01 2.86
CA SER A 75 -2.43 -2.24 3.03
C SER A 75 -3.40 -2.97 3.97
N GLN A 76 -4.43 -2.27 4.47
CA GLN A 76 -5.51 -2.94 5.19
C GLN A 76 -6.23 -3.94 4.29
N ALA A 77 -6.38 -3.64 3.00
CA ALA A 77 -6.89 -4.59 2.02
C ALA A 77 -6.08 -5.90 2.02
N PHE A 78 -4.75 -5.82 1.98
CA PHE A 78 -3.87 -6.98 2.04
C PHE A 78 -3.98 -7.72 3.38
N VAL A 79 -3.84 -7.01 4.50
CA VAL A 79 -3.81 -7.62 5.85
C VAL A 79 -5.12 -8.31 6.18
N ARG A 80 -6.26 -7.68 5.88
CA ARG A 80 -7.58 -8.29 6.10
C ARG A 80 -7.83 -9.45 5.15
N ALA A 81 -7.34 -9.36 3.91
CA ALA A 81 -7.52 -10.42 2.95
C ALA A 81 -6.77 -11.70 3.37
N GLU A 82 -5.51 -11.56 3.79
CA GLU A 82 -4.71 -12.66 4.33
C GLU A 82 -5.32 -13.25 5.61
N ALA A 83 -5.80 -12.40 6.53
CA ALA A 83 -6.38 -12.84 7.79
C ALA A 83 -7.68 -13.63 7.60
N ARG A 84 -8.53 -13.23 6.66
CA ARG A 84 -9.80 -13.90 6.40
C ARG A 84 -9.71 -15.04 5.37
N ARG A 85 -8.58 -15.15 4.66
CA ARG A 85 -8.41 -16.03 3.48
C ARG A 85 -9.44 -15.73 2.36
N GLY A 86 -9.59 -14.45 2.00
CA GLY A 86 -10.50 -13.99 0.94
C GLY A 86 -10.42 -12.47 0.70
N ILE A 87 -11.10 -11.95 -0.31
CA ILE A 87 -11.13 -10.54 -0.74
C ILE A 87 -11.82 -9.62 0.27
N ALA A 88 -11.08 -8.90 1.11
CA ALA A 88 -11.67 -8.03 2.14
C ALA A 88 -12.30 -6.72 1.61
N TYR A 89 -11.73 -6.22 0.51
CA TYR A 89 -12.07 -5.07 -0.35
C TYR A 89 -13.21 -5.26 -1.35
N ALA A 90 -14.16 -4.34 -1.51
CA ALA A 90 -14.65 -4.12 -2.87
C ALA A 90 -13.56 -3.34 -3.64
N GLU A 91 -13.15 -3.84 -4.80
CA GLU A 91 -12.17 -3.20 -5.68
C GLU A 91 -12.87 -2.66 -6.94
N PHE A 92 -12.12 -2.16 -7.93
CA PHE A 92 -12.68 -1.48 -9.10
C PHE A 92 -13.64 -2.37 -9.91
N GLY A 93 -13.24 -3.61 -10.24
CA GLY A 93 -14.04 -4.55 -11.03
C GLY A 93 -14.55 -5.76 -10.25
N THR A 94 -14.19 -5.89 -8.97
CA THR A 94 -14.50 -7.04 -8.14
C THR A 94 -15.37 -6.61 -6.97
N PRO A 95 -16.68 -6.91 -7.00
CA PRO A 95 -17.54 -6.64 -5.86
C PRO A 95 -17.12 -7.52 -4.69
N LEU A 96 -17.26 -7.00 -3.48
CA LEU A 96 -16.98 -7.74 -2.25
C LEU A 96 -17.82 -9.02 -2.20
N PRO A 97 -17.21 -10.22 -2.12
CA PRO A 97 -17.95 -11.46 -1.97
C PRO A 97 -18.79 -11.45 -0.67
N PRO A 98 -19.98 -12.07 -0.66
CA PRO A 98 -20.81 -12.15 0.53
C PRO A 98 -20.07 -12.91 1.63
N ASP A 99 -19.87 -12.25 2.77
CA ASP A 99 -19.15 -12.81 3.91
C ASP A 99 -19.91 -14.04 4.47
N PRO A 100 -19.33 -15.25 4.43
CA PRO A 100 -19.98 -16.46 4.93
C PRO A 100 -20.22 -16.41 6.45
N CYS A 101 -19.49 -15.57 7.18
CA CYS A 101 -19.65 -15.36 8.62
C CYS A 101 -20.77 -14.37 8.97
N LYS A 102 -21.37 -13.69 7.98
CA LYS A 102 -22.52 -12.80 8.20
C LYS A 102 -23.82 -13.56 8.04
N ASN A 103 -24.51 -13.79 9.17
CA ASN A 103 -25.89 -14.28 9.20
C ASN A 103 -26.84 -13.40 8.37
N ILE A 104 -28.01 -13.93 7.98
CA ILE A 104 -29.02 -13.23 7.16
C ILE A 104 -29.34 -11.82 7.72
N PHE A 105 -29.45 -11.67 9.04
CA PHE A 105 -29.68 -10.38 9.70
C PHE A 105 -28.50 -9.40 9.54
N ALA A 106 -27.26 -9.87 9.65
CA ALA A 106 -26.07 -9.03 9.45
C ALA A 106 -25.93 -8.60 7.98
N ARG A 107 -26.38 -9.43 7.02
CA ARG A 107 -26.49 -9.03 5.61
C ARG A 107 -27.53 -7.92 5.42
N PHE A 108 -28.68 -8.01 6.07
CA PHE A 108 -29.70 -6.95 6.01
C PHE A 108 -29.17 -5.61 6.55
N PHE A 109 -28.51 -5.63 7.72
CA PHE A 109 -27.93 -4.40 8.28
C PHE A 109 -26.75 -3.84 7.47
N SER A 110 -26.02 -4.68 6.74
CA SER A 110 -24.92 -4.23 5.89
C SER A 110 -25.35 -3.33 4.73
N TYR A 111 -26.62 -3.38 4.30
CA TYR A 111 -27.15 -2.45 3.30
C TYR A 111 -27.14 -0.99 3.77
N PHE A 112 -27.19 -0.75 5.08
CA PHE A 112 -27.26 0.60 5.64
C PHE A 112 -25.88 1.15 6.02
N VAL A 113 -24.81 0.34 5.94
CA VAL A 113 -23.45 0.78 6.23
C VAL A 113 -22.73 1.01 4.90
N PRO A 114 -22.30 2.24 4.58
CA PRO A 114 -21.56 2.50 3.35
C PRO A 114 -20.25 1.68 3.36
N PRO A 115 -19.89 1.03 2.24
CA PRO A 115 -18.71 0.20 2.18
C PRO A 115 -17.45 1.03 2.46
N GLU A 116 -16.55 0.49 3.29
CA GLU A 116 -15.23 1.11 3.48
C GLU A 116 -14.49 1.14 2.13
N ARG A 117 -13.87 2.27 1.80
CA ARG A 117 -13.04 2.38 0.59
C ARG A 117 -11.75 1.57 0.76
N THR A 118 -11.33 0.91 -0.30
CA THR A 118 -10.07 0.18 -0.37
C THR A 118 -8.87 1.13 -0.23
N ASP A 119 -7.82 0.67 0.46
CA ASP A 119 -6.50 1.28 0.48
C ASP A 119 -5.49 0.47 -0.35
N ASN A 120 -5.97 -0.34 -1.30
CA ASN A 120 -5.15 -1.05 -2.29
C ASN A 120 -4.50 -0.03 -3.23
N CYS A 121 -3.40 0.56 -2.77
CA CYS A 121 -2.61 1.54 -3.49
C CYS A 121 -1.66 0.82 -4.46
N SER A 122 -2.20 0.10 -5.45
CA SER A 122 -1.45 -0.82 -6.34
C SER A 122 -0.94 -0.21 -7.65
N ILE A 123 -1.15 1.10 -7.88
CA ILE A 123 -0.97 1.69 -9.21
C ILE A 123 0.40 2.37 -9.35
N ASN A 124 0.73 3.32 -8.46
CA ASN A 124 1.88 4.19 -8.66
C ASN A 124 2.75 4.33 -7.41
N VAL A 125 3.96 4.87 -7.61
CA VAL A 125 4.88 5.32 -6.57
C VAL A 125 5.06 6.83 -6.73
N VAL A 126 4.86 7.57 -5.65
CA VAL A 126 4.98 9.03 -5.63
C VAL A 126 5.92 9.45 -4.52
N THR A 127 6.83 10.38 -4.81
CA THR A 127 7.70 10.99 -3.80
C THR A 127 7.22 12.41 -3.52
N MET A 128 6.94 12.69 -2.25
CA MET A 128 6.51 14.01 -1.78
C MET A 128 7.31 14.37 -0.54
N ASN A 129 7.97 15.54 -0.56
CA ASN A 129 8.79 16.05 0.55
C ASN A 129 9.82 15.04 1.09
N GLY A 130 10.48 14.30 0.19
CA GLY A 130 11.51 13.31 0.54
C GLY A 130 10.97 11.98 1.09
N GLN A 131 9.64 11.81 1.19
CA GLN A 131 8.99 10.56 1.55
C GLN A 131 8.39 9.88 0.33
N THR A 132 8.44 8.55 0.29
CA THR A 132 7.93 7.75 -0.83
C THR A 132 6.63 7.07 -0.43
N PHE A 133 5.64 7.13 -1.32
CA PHE A 133 4.29 6.63 -1.11
C PHE A 133 3.83 5.75 -2.25
N ALA A 134 3.07 4.71 -1.95
CA ALA A 134 2.27 3.97 -2.91
C ALA A 134 0.90 4.64 -3.04
N SER A 135 0.37 4.73 -4.27
CA SER A 135 -0.93 5.34 -4.54
C SER A 135 -1.77 4.54 -5.53
N SER A 136 -3.07 4.82 -5.52
CA SER A 136 -4.06 4.44 -6.54
C SER A 136 -5.04 5.60 -6.78
N ASP A 137 -6.15 5.35 -7.46
CA ASP A 137 -7.23 6.33 -7.60
C ASP A 137 -8.03 6.54 -6.30
N SER A 138 -7.72 5.76 -5.25
CA SER A 138 -8.25 5.96 -3.91
C SER A 138 -7.64 7.21 -3.25
N PRO A 139 -8.32 7.82 -2.26
CA PRO A 139 -7.76 8.95 -1.52
C PRO A 139 -6.61 8.56 -0.57
N PHE A 140 -6.20 7.30 -0.54
CA PHE A 140 -5.18 6.82 0.38
C PHE A 140 -3.78 6.83 -0.27
N LEU A 141 -2.78 7.16 0.54
CA LEU A 141 -1.36 7.01 0.25
C LEU A 141 -0.74 6.15 1.34
N ILE A 142 0.03 5.15 0.96
CA ILE A 142 0.74 4.29 1.92
C ILE A 142 2.23 4.61 1.83
N GLY A 143 2.77 5.23 2.87
CA GLY A 143 4.22 5.48 2.94
C GLY A 143 5.00 4.18 3.04
N PHE A 144 6.19 4.12 2.45
CA PHE A 144 7.09 2.96 2.59
C PHE A 144 8.56 3.38 2.55
N ASP A 145 9.43 2.54 3.10
CA ASP A 145 10.87 2.71 2.98
C ASP A 145 11.34 2.22 1.59
N PRO A 146 11.91 3.08 0.73
CA PRO A 146 12.32 2.71 -0.62
C PRO A 146 13.44 1.67 -0.67
N SER A 147 14.23 1.51 0.40
CA SER A 147 15.33 0.54 0.44
C SER A 147 14.87 -0.87 0.82
N SER A 148 13.95 -0.99 1.78
CA SER A 148 13.45 -2.27 2.30
C SER A 148 12.08 -2.68 1.75
N LEU A 149 11.42 -1.76 1.04
CA LEU A 149 10.03 -1.83 0.57
C LEU A 149 9.00 -2.03 1.69
N GLN A 150 9.40 -1.83 2.94
CA GLN A 150 8.52 -2.02 4.08
C GLN A 150 7.53 -0.85 4.18
N ALA A 151 6.24 -1.17 4.19
CA ALA A 151 5.19 -0.19 4.44
C ALA A 151 5.36 0.43 5.84
N LEU A 152 5.19 1.74 5.92
CA LEU A 152 5.13 2.47 7.18
C LEU A 152 3.82 2.13 7.90
N ALA A 153 3.82 2.32 9.23
CA ALA A 153 2.66 2.06 10.07
C ALA A 153 1.50 3.03 9.81
N GLU A 154 1.70 4.09 9.04
CA GLU A 154 0.71 5.15 8.83
C GLU A 154 0.42 5.29 7.34
N SER A 155 -0.87 5.31 7.01
CA SER A 155 -1.36 5.73 5.70
C SER A 155 -1.98 7.12 5.80
N LEU A 156 -1.85 7.90 4.74
CA LEU A 156 -2.41 9.24 4.64
C LEU A 156 -3.69 9.18 3.83
N GLU A 157 -4.74 9.84 4.28
CA GLU A 157 -5.94 10.11 3.49
C GLU A 157 -5.88 11.56 3.01
N VAL A 158 -5.84 11.73 1.70
CA VAL A 158 -5.83 13.02 1.02
C VAL A 158 -7.25 13.36 0.61
N LYS A 159 -7.71 14.58 0.91
CA LYS A 159 -8.95 15.11 0.34
C LYS A 159 -8.63 16.35 -0.49
N LYS A 160 -9.29 16.44 -1.64
CA LYS A 160 -9.24 17.63 -2.49
C LYS A 160 -10.22 18.66 -1.92
N SER A 161 -9.73 19.83 -1.53
CA SER A 161 -10.56 20.95 -1.10
C SER A 161 -10.37 22.12 -2.07
N SER A 162 -11.41 22.37 -2.87
CA SER A 162 -11.66 23.49 -3.80
C SER A 162 -10.55 23.86 -4.80
N ASP A 163 -9.28 24.03 -4.40
CA ASP A 163 -8.13 24.25 -5.30
C ASP A 163 -6.79 23.73 -4.71
N LYS A 164 -6.81 23.01 -3.58
CA LYS A 164 -5.61 22.48 -2.90
C LYS A 164 -5.80 21.01 -2.53
N LEU A 165 -4.75 20.21 -2.74
CA LEU A 165 -4.62 18.92 -2.07
C LEU A 165 -4.22 19.18 -0.62
N SER A 166 -4.98 18.65 0.33
CA SER A 166 -4.58 18.64 1.74
C SER A 166 -4.64 17.21 2.28
N VAL A 167 -3.67 16.87 3.12
CA VAL A 167 -3.75 15.64 3.92
C VAL A 167 -4.73 15.93 5.05
N VAL A 168 -5.83 15.18 5.07
CA VAL A 168 -6.93 15.44 6.01
C VAL A 168 -6.91 14.46 7.17
N LYS A 169 -6.32 13.27 6.99
CA LYS A 169 -6.29 12.27 8.05
C LYS A 169 -5.06 11.38 7.96
N ILE A 170 -4.42 11.15 9.09
CA ILE A 170 -3.39 10.12 9.25
C ILE A 170 -4.08 8.90 9.86
N ARG A 171 -4.11 7.79 9.12
CA ARG A 171 -4.67 6.53 9.59
C ARG A 171 -3.50 5.64 10.04
N LYS A 172 -3.43 5.34 11.34
CA LYS A 172 -2.50 4.33 11.86
C LYS A 172 -2.98 2.94 11.45
N THR A 173 -2.21 2.28 10.59
CA THR A 173 -2.30 0.85 10.30
C THR A 173 -1.53 0.10 11.37
N ILE A 174 -2.25 -0.49 12.32
CA ILE A 174 -1.65 -1.32 13.37
C ILE A 174 -1.31 -2.68 12.75
N TYR A 175 -0.04 -2.89 12.40
CA TYR A 175 0.45 -4.22 12.10
C TYR A 175 0.60 -4.99 13.41
N GLY A 176 -0.19 -6.04 13.59
CA GLY A 176 -0.12 -6.91 14.77
C GLY A 176 1.22 -7.63 14.86
N CYS A 177 2.21 -7.01 15.51
CA CYS A 177 3.33 -7.70 16.13
C CYS A 177 3.86 -6.81 17.26
N ASN A 178 3.82 -7.32 18.50
CA ASN A 178 4.28 -6.64 19.70
C ASN A 178 5.77 -6.25 19.60
N LYS A 179 6.08 -5.08 19.03
CA LYS A 179 7.35 -4.38 19.24
C LYS A 179 7.08 -2.91 19.46
N LEU A 180 7.28 -2.49 20.71
CA LEU A 180 7.40 -1.11 21.15
C LEU A 180 8.41 -0.37 20.25
N ILE A 181 7.93 0.52 19.38
CA ILE A 181 8.78 1.50 18.72
C ILE A 181 8.83 2.73 19.63
N LYS A 182 10.01 2.99 20.18
CA LYS A 182 10.34 4.17 20.98
C LYS A 182 10.07 5.43 20.15
N ARG A 183 9.29 6.34 20.72
CA ARG A 183 9.10 7.71 20.23
C ARG A 183 10.46 8.41 20.19
N HIS A 184 10.87 8.87 19.01
CA HIS A 184 11.76 10.05 18.92
C HIS A 184 10.88 11.24 18.57
N SER A 185 10.52 11.97 19.62
CA SER A 185 9.85 13.25 19.58
C SER A 185 10.80 14.34 19.10
N SER A 186 10.35 15.11 18.12
CA SER A 186 10.60 16.55 18.14
C SER A 186 9.36 17.23 17.57
N LEU A 187 8.46 17.63 18.46
CA LEU A 187 7.62 18.82 18.39
C LEU A 187 6.97 18.96 19.77
N LYS A 188 7.22 20.11 20.38
CA LYS A 188 7.14 20.41 21.82
C LYS A 188 5.74 20.27 22.41
N ASP A 189 5.75 19.89 23.69
CA ASP A 189 4.62 19.73 24.60
C ASP A 189 3.65 20.91 24.64
N LYS A 190 2.35 20.59 24.71
CA LYS A 190 1.47 20.99 25.81
C LYS A 190 0.35 19.96 25.97
N HIS A 191 0.20 19.47 27.20
CA HIS A 191 -0.83 18.54 27.63
C HIS A 191 -2.25 19.11 27.48
N SER A 192 -3.10 18.40 26.75
CA SER A 192 -4.43 17.97 27.20
C SER A 192 -4.94 16.86 26.27
N VAL A 193 -5.61 15.87 26.85
CA VAL A 193 -6.17 14.73 26.13
C VAL A 193 -7.40 15.23 25.36
N HIS A 194 -7.25 15.46 24.07
CA HIS A 194 -8.34 15.57 23.11
C HIS A 194 -7.96 14.78 21.85
N ASN A 195 -8.97 14.26 21.16
CA ASN A 195 -8.81 13.63 19.85
C ASN A 195 -8.32 14.68 18.86
N ASP A 196 -7.01 14.92 18.82
CA ASP A 196 -6.41 15.91 17.95
C ASP A 196 -6.33 15.35 16.53
N GLU A 197 -7.25 15.81 15.68
CA GLU A 197 -7.07 15.81 14.23
C GLU A 197 -5.81 16.61 13.90
N VAL A 198 -4.72 15.91 13.56
CA VAL A 198 -3.51 16.56 13.07
C VAL A 198 -3.66 16.74 11.55
N SER A 199 -4.14 17.92 11.15
CA SER A 199 -4.16 18.35 9.75
C SER A 199 -2.76 18.84 9.35
N ALA A 200 -2.09 18.15 8.44
CA ALA A 200 -0.87 18.61 7.80
C ALA A 200 -1.20 19.15 6.40
N VAL A 201 -1.06 20.46 6.21
CA VAL A 201 -1.27 21.09 4.91
C VAL A 201 0.01 20.94 4.10
N TYR A 202 -0.04 20.15 3.03
CA TYR A 202 1.04 20.03 2.06
C TYR A 202 0.68 20.85 0.82
N SER A 203 1.35 21.98 0.61
CA SER A 203 1.24 22.75 -0.63
C SER A 203 2.19 22.15 -1.66
N ALA A 204 1.69 21.82 -2.85
CA ALA A 204 2.53 21.62 -4.02
C ALA A 204 3.13 22.98 -4.46
N PRO A 205 4.36 23.02 -5.00
CA PRO A 205 4.94 24.23 -5.57
C PRO A 205 4.16 24.74 -6.79
#